data_AF-N2B5J1-F1
#
_entry.id   AF-N2B5J1-F1
#
_cell.length_a   1.000
_cell.length_b   1.000
_cell.length_c   1.000
_cell.angle_alpha   90.00
_cell.angle_beta   90.00
_cell.angle_gamma   90.00
#
_symmetry.space_group_name_H-M   'P 1'
#
loop_
_entity.id
_entity.type
_entity.pdbx_description
1 polymer ?
#
loop_
_entity_poly.entity_id
_entity_poly.type
_entity_poly.pdbx_seq_one_letter_code
_entity_poly.pdbx_strand_id
1 'polypeptide(L)' 'MLTIANLSGGRDSTAMVIRYLELGNNIDYILFCDTGFEFPAMYEYIEKLDLYLQRNFNKSITWLNKGGK' A
#
# COMPACT_ATOMS: atom_id res chain seq x y z
N MET A 1 17.66 3.40 9.66
CA MET A 1 17.42 2.09 9.00
C MET A 1 16.23 2.28 8.08
N LEU A 2 16.36 1.89 6.82
CA LEU A 2 15.30 2.04 5.83
C LEU A 2 14.30 0.88 6.00
N THR A 3 13.01 1.21 6.20
CA THR A 3 11.93 0.22 6.35
C THR A 3 10.98 0.32 5.17
N ILE A 4 10.85 -0.77 4.43
CA ILE A 4 10.00 -0.87 3.25
C ILE A 4 8.97 -1.98 3.49
N ALA A 5 7.70 -1.68 3.25
CA ALA A 5 6.63 -2.67 3.26
C ALA A 5 6.18 -2.97 1.83
N ASN A 6 6.17 -4.23 1.45
CA ASN A 6 5.58 -4.68 0.20
C ASN A 6 4.08 -4.94 0.43
N LEU A 7 3.24 -4.22 -0.30
CA LEU A 7 1.79 -4.30 -0.26
C LEU A 7 1.32 -4.93 -1.57
N SER A 8 0.78 -6.14 -1.51
CA SER A 8 0.22 -6.81 -2.69
C SER A 8 -1.23 -6.45 -2.97
N GLY A 9 -1.88 -5.72 -2.05
CA GLY A 9 -3.33 -5.45 -2.11
C GLY A 9 -4.19 -6.57 -1.54
N GLY A 10 -3.61 -7.70 -1.15
CA GLY A 10 -4.30 -8.75 -0.41
C GLY A 10 -4.56 -8.34 1.05
N ARG A 11 -5.63 -8.88 1.63
CA ARG A 11 -6.06 -8.63 3.03
C ARG A 11 -4.92 -8.69 4.04
N ASP A 12 -4.07 -9.71 3.95
CA ASP A 12 -3.04 -9.97 4.95
C ASP A 12 -1.90 -8.93 4.85
N SER A 13 -1.47 -8.58 3.63
CA SER A 13 -0.46 -7.53 3.42
C SER A 13 -0.96 -6.15 3.89
N THR A 14 -2.23 -5.85 3.66
CA THR A 14 -2.87 -4.63 4.17
C THR A 14 -2.92 -4.63 5.70
N ALA A 15 -3.35 -5.73 6.32
CA ALA A 15 -3.43 -5.85 7.77
C ALA A 15 -2.06 -5.66 8.42
N MET A 16 -1.00 -6.22 7.83
CA MET A 16 0.37 -6.05 8.31
C MET A 16 0.83 -4.59 8.26
N VAL A 17 0.61 -3.89 7.15
CA VAL A 17 0.96 -2.47 7.02
C VAL A 17 0.23 -1.62 8.06
N ILE A 18 -1.10 -1.75 8.14
CA ILE A 18 -1.91 -0.96 9.06
C ILE A 18 -1.51 -1.25 10.50
N ARG A 19 -1.42 -2.53 10.88
CA ARG A 19 -1.07 -2.90 12.25
C ARG A 19 0.32 -2.41 12.66
N TYR A 20 1.29 -2.47 11.76
CA TYR A 20 2.64 -1.99 12.04
C TYR A 20 2.66 -0.48 12.31
N LEU A 21 1.88 0.31 11.56
CA LEU A 21 1.69 1.75 11.77
C LEU A 21 0.92 2.05 13.07
N GLU A 22 -0.15 1.30 13.38
CA GLU A 22 -0.91 1.43 14.63
C GLU A 22 -0.05 1.21 15.88
N LEU A 23 0.96 0.34 15.78
CA LEU A 23 1.93 0.10 16.84
C LEU A 23 2.96 1.24 17.00
N GLY A 24 2.83 2.33 16.24
CA GLY A 24 3.71 3.51 16.30
C GLY A 24 5.02 3.36 15.53
N ASN A 25 5.19 2.29 14.76
CA ASN A 25 6.38 2.10 13.95
C ASN A 25 6.31 2.95 12.67
N ASN A 26 7.47 3.33 12.14
CA ASN A 26 7.57 4.06 10.88
C ASN A 26 7.87 3.12 9.70
N ILE A 27 7.18 3.35 8.57
CA ILE A 27 7.48 2.76 7.26
C ILE A 27 7.88 3.91 6.33
N ASP A 28 9.03 3.81 5.68
CA ASP A 28 9.52 4.84 4.74
C ASP A 28 8.81 4.73 3.39
N TYR A 29 8.61 3.51 2.89
CA TYR A 29 7.89 3.24 1.65
C TYR A 29 6.93 2.06 1.77
N ILE A 30 5.68 2.27 1.33
CA ILE A 30 4.68 1.22 1.14
C ILE A 30 4.59 0.99 -0.37
N LEU A 31 5.12 -0.13 -0.86
CA LEU A 31 5.23 -0.40 -2.30
C LEU A 31 4.08 -1.26 -2.79
N PHE A 32 3.33 -0.78 -3.79
CA PHE A 32 2.44 -1.61 -4.59
C PHE A 32 3.07 -1.80 -5.98
N CYS A 33 3.38 -3.04 -6.34
CA CYS A 33 3.94 -3.40 -7.65
C CYS A 33 2.81 -3.71 -8.62
N ASP A 34 2.50 -2.77 -9.51
CA ASP A 34 1.46 -2.95 -10.51
C ASP A 34 1.94 -3.91 -11.62
N THR A 35 1.24 -5.04 -11.75
CA THR A 35 1.52 -6.04 -12.79
C THR A 35 0.91 -5.67 -14.14
N GLY A 36 -0.05 -4.73 -14.17
CA GLY A 36 -0.89 -4.46 -15.34
C GLY A 36 -2.03 -5.46 -15.55
N PHE A 37 -2.08 -6.54 -14.75
CA PHE A 37 -3.05 -7.64 -14.87
C PHE A 37 -4.00 -7.75 -13.68
N GLU A 38 -4.00 -6.78 -12.77
CA GLU A 38 -4.92 -6.78 -11.64
C GLU A 38 -6.35 -6.52 -12.11
N PHE A 39 -7.32 -7.06 -11.38
CA PHE A 39 -8.72 -6.73 -11.65
C PHE A 39 -8.99 -5.24 -11.39
N PRO A 40 -9.92 -4.59 -12.12
CA PRO A 40 -10.31 -3.20 -11.88
C PRO A 40 -10.63 -2.90 -10.40
N ALA A 41 -11.30 -3.84 -9.73
CA ALA A 41 -11.64 -3.73 -8.31
C ALA A 41 -10.40 -3.65 -7.39
N MET A 42 -9.27 -4.24 -7.77
CA MET A 42 -8.01 -4.11 -7.03
C MET A 42 -7.48 -2.69 -7.11
N TYR A 43 -7.47 -2.07 -8.30
CA TYR A 43 -7.02 -0.68 -8.45
C TYR A 43 -7.88 0.28 -7.63
N GLU A 44 -9.22 0.15 -7.71
CA GLU A 44 -10.14 0.93 -6.88
C GLU A 44 -9.90 0.73 -5.38
N TYR A 45 -9.59 -0.51 -4.98
CA TYR A 45 -9.27 -0.84 -3.60
C TYR A 45 -7.96 -0.18 -3.14
N ILE A 46 -6.89 -0.26 -3.95
CA ILE A 46 -5.60 0.37 -3.62
C ILE A 46 -5.76 1.89 -3.48
N GLU A 47 -6.56 2.54 -4.33
CA GLU A 47 -6.84 3.97 -4.19
C GLU A 47 -7.59 4.31 -2.89
N LYS A 48 -8.61 3.52 -2.52
CA LYS A 48 -9.31 3.67 -1.23
C LYS A 48 -8.38 3.45 -0.05
N LEU A 49 -7.48 2.46 -0.14
CA LEU A 49 -6.49 2.17 0.89
C LEU A 49 -5.45 3.28 1.01
N ASP A 50 -4.97 3.84 -0.09
CA ASP A 50 -4.05 4.98 -0.09
C ASP A 50 -4.66 6.19 0.62
N LEU A 51 -5.90 6.54 0.29
CA LEU A 51 -6.65 7.61 0.97
C LEU A 51 -6.81 7.33 2.47
N TYR A 52 -7.07 6.08 2.85
CA TYR A 52 -7.15 5.68 4.25
C TYR A 52 -5.80 5.87 4.96
N LEU A 53 -4.70 5.42 4.36
CA LEU A 53 -3.35 5.56 4.93
C LEU A 53 -2.94 7.03 5.10
N GLN A 54 -3.29 7.89 4.13
CA GLN A 54 -3.01 9.32 4.20
C GLN A 54 -3.75 9.97 5.36
N ARG A 55 -5.05 9.68 5.51
CA ARG A 55 -5.90 10.26 6.56
C ARG A 55 -5.50 9.83 7.97
N ASN A 56 -5.12 8.57 8.16
CA ASN A 56 -4.91 8.00 9.49
C ASN A 56 -3.45 8.00 9.92
N PHE A 57 -2.51 7.95 8.97
CA PHE A 57 -1.08 7.77 9.28
C PHE A 57 -0.16 8.75 8.55
N ASN A 58 -0.69 9.65 7.71
CA ASN A 58 0.10 10.54 6.85
C ASN A 58 1.10 9.75 5.97
N LYS A 59 0.66 8.61 5.44
CA LYS A 59 1.45 7.73 4.55
C LYS A 59 0.72 7.53 3.23
N SER A 60 1.50 7.40 2.15
CA SER A 60 0.97 7.11 0.81
C SER A 60 1.59 5.83 0.24
N ILE A 61 0.82 5.15 -0.60
CA ILE A 61 1.27 4.01 -1.39
C ILE A 61 2.13 4.52 -2.55
N THR A 62 3.35 4.01 -2.63
CA THR A 62 4.25 4.21 -3.75
C THR A 62 3.97 3.14 -4.80
N TRP A 63 3.60 3.57 -6.00
CA TRP A 63 3.32 2.68 -7.11
C TRP A 63 4.60 2.42 -7.90
N LEU A 64 4.89 1.15 -8.15
CA LEU A 64 5.87 0.75 -9.14
C LEU A 64 5.14 0.30 -10.40
N ASN A 65 5.53 0.87 -11.54
CA ASN A 65 4.98 0.56 -12.86
C ASN A 65 3.47 0.84 -13.03
N LYS A 66 2.97 1.95 -12.46
CA LYS A 66 1.56 2.33 -12.55
C LYS A 66 1.09 2.42 -14.01
N GLY A 67 0.24 1.49 -14.44
CA GLY A 67 -0.26 1.41 -15.82
C GLY A 67 0.71 0.77 -16.81
N GLY A 68 1.71 0.02 -16.34
CA GLY A 68 2.56 -0.79 -17.20
C GLY A 68 1.75 -1.89 -17.88
N LYS A 69 1.88 -1.98 -19.21
CA LYS A 69 1.36 -3.11 -19.98
C LYS A 69 2.21 -4.34 -19.79
#